data_AF-A0AAD6DNN7-F1
#
_entry.id   AF-A0AAD6DNN7-F1
#
_cell.length_a   1.000
_cell.length_b   1.000
_cell.length_c   1.000
_cell.angle_alpha   90.00
_cell.angle_beta   90.00
_cell.angle_gamma   90.00
#
_symmetry.space_group_name_H-M   'P 1'
#
loop_
_entity.id
_entity.type
_entity.pdbx_description
1 polymer ?
#
loop_
_entity_poly.entity_id
_entity_poly.type
_entity_poly.pdbx_seq_one_letter_code
_entity_poly.pdbx_strand_id
1 'polypeptide(L)'
;MPGPIFLAASASYQRYLQDGVTGNLVLSVYEQTPDGDIIVGPGEVFCRLPGCANVQVPLSETRNLHSHLRGHGVLVAWTLSARISQRTKDAIVALYESLFAGL
;
A
#
# COMPACT_ATOMS: atom_id res chain seq x y z
N MET A 1 13.81 0.57 5.20
CA MET A 1 12.73 1.40 4.62
C MET A 1 11.61 0.44 4.19
N PRO A 2 10.34 0.70 4.53
CA PRO A 2 9.23 -0.17 4.16
C PRO A 2 8.97 -0.19 2.63
N GLY A 3 8.71 -1.38 2.09
CA GLY A 3 8.26 -1.61 0.72
C GLY A 3 9.36 -1.66 -0.36
N PRO A 4 8.97 -1.77 -1.65
CA PRO A 4 9.88 -2.06 -2.75
C PRO A 4 11.00 -1.03 -2.94
N ILE A 5 12.22 -1.53 -3.21
CA ILE A 5 13.43 -0.69 -3.40
C ILE A 5 13.23 0.38 -4.49
N PHE A 6 12.51 0.09 -5.57
CA PHE A 6 12.32 1.07 -6.65
C PHE A 6 11.46 2.28 -6.23
N LEU A 7 10.66 2.15 -5.17
CA LEU A 7 9.91 3.26 -4.58
C LEU A 7 10.76 4.07 -3.59
N ALA A 8 11.94 3.60 -3.20
CA ALA A 8 12.81 4.29 -2.24
C ALA A 8 13.21 5.70 -2.68
N ALA A 9 13.37 5.88 -3.99
CA ALA A 9 13.77 7.14 -4.61
C ALA A 9 12.57 8.06 -4.92
N SER A 10 11.33 7.60 -4.72
CA SER A 10 10.12 8.38 -5.00
C SER A 10 9.79 9.30 -3.81
N ALA A 11 9.80 10.61 -4.05
CA ALA A 11 9.45 11.61 -3.04
C ALA A 11 7.98 11.46 -2.58
N SER A 12 7.06 11.13 -3.49
CA SER A 12 5.66 10.86 -3.16
C SER A 12 5.51 9.61 -2.27
N TYR A 13 6.29 8.55 -2.53
CA TYR A 13 6.30 7.38 -1.65
C TYR A 13 6.90 7.68 -0.26
N GLN A 14 7.95 8.50 -0.19
CA GLN A 14 8.49 8.95 1.09
C GLN A 14 7.45 9.75 1.90
N ARG A 15 6.72 10.65 1.23
CA ARG A 15 5.60 11.38 1.84
C ARG A 15 4.49 10.46 2.30
N TYR A 16 4.11 9.45 1.51
CA TYR A 16 3.16 8.41 1.91
C TYR A 16 3.57 7.72 3.22
N LEU A 17 4.85 7.38 3.38
CA LEU A 17 5.34 6.79 4.63
C LEU A 17 5.27 7.78 5.82
N GLN A 18 5.61 9.06 5.61
CA GLN A 18 5.59 10.09 6.64
C GLN A 18 4.16 10.47 7.07
N ASP A 19 3.28 10.71 6.12
CA ASP A 19 1.89 11.09 6.38
C ASP A 19 1.12 9.89 6.98
N GLY A 20 1.49 8.65 6.59
CA GLY A 20 0.90 7.43 7.14
C GLY A 20 1.19 7.23 8.63
N VAL A 21 2.43 7.49 9.09
CA VAL A 21 2.77 7.37 10.52
C VAL A 21 2.20 8.48 11.38
N THR A 22 1.93 9.66 10.79
CA THR A 22 1.34 10.80 11.50
C THR A 22 -0.19 10.79 11.49
N GLY A 23 -0.81 9.88 10.73
CA GLY A 23 -2.26 9.82 10.56
C GLY A 23 -2.83 10.92 9.65
N ASN A 24 -1.98 11.68 8.98
CA ASN A 24 -2.38 12.73 8.04
C ASN A 24 -2.68 12.19 6.64
N LEU A 25 -2.36 10.92 6.39
CA LEU A 25 -2.64 10.25 5.14
C LEU A 25 -4.08 9.76 5.09
N VAL A 26 -4.87 10.36 4.21
CA VAL A 26 -6.22 9.88 3.89
C VAL A 26 -6.12 8.82 2.80
N LEU A 27 -6.22 7.55 3.19
CA LEU A 27 -6.30 6.44 2.24
C LEU A 27 -7.76 6.05 2.01
N SER A 28 -8.11 5.84 0.74
CA SER A 28 -9.39 5.24 0.37
C SER A 28 -9.54 3.84 0.97
N VAL A 29 -10.78 3.42 1.16
CA VAL A 29 -11.09 2.02 1.49
C VAL A 29 -10.49 1.07 0.45
N TYR A 30 -10.17 -0.16 0.87
CA TYR A 30 -9.67 -1.15 -0.07
C TYR A 30 -10.66 -1.40 -1.20
N GLU A 31 -10.15 -1.39 -2.42
CA GLU A 31 -10.86 -1.98 -3.55
C GLU A 31 -10.97 -3.49 -3.34
N GLN A 32 -12.04 -4.08 -3.86
CA GLN A 32 -12.33 -5.50 -3.72
C GLN A 32 -12.56 -6.12 -5.10
N THR A 33 -12.17 -7.39 -5.25
CA THR A 33 -12.56 -8.19 -6.42
C THR A 33 -14.07 -8.49 -6.40
N PRO A 34 -14.65 -9.00 -7.49
CA PRO A 34 -16.04 -9.46 -7.50
C PRO A 34 -16.34 -10.53 -6.44
N ASP A 35 -15.34 -11.31 -6.03
CA ASP A 35 -15.43 -12.34 -4.99
C ASP A 35 -15.33 -11.77 -3.56
N GLY A 36 -15.08 -10.47 -3.42
CA GLY A 36 -14.93 -9.79 -2.13
C GLY A 36 -13.51 -9.80 -1.56
N ASP A 37 -12.52 -10.26 -2.32
CA ASP A 37 -11.13 -10.26 -1.87
C ASP A 37 -10.56 -8.84 -1.91
N ILE A 38 -9.85 -8.43 -0.85
CA ILE A 38 -9.17 -7.14 -0.80
C ILE A 38 -8.02 -7.10 -1.80
N ILE A 39 -7.99 -6.06 -2.62
CA ILE A 39 -6.89 -5.77 -3.53
C ILE A 39 -5.88 -4.89 -2.80
N VAL A 40 -4.65 -5.39 -2.67
CA VAL A 40 -3.53 -4.64 -2.10
C VAL A 40 -2.60 -4.20 -3.21
N GLY A 41 -2.31 -2.90 -3.24
CA GLY A 41 -1.43 -2.30 -4.23
C GLY A 41 0.06 -2.55 -3.95
N PRO A 42 0.94 -2.54 -4.96
CA PRO A 42 2.38 -2.61 -4.77
C PRO A 42 2.90 -1.44 -3.89
N GLY A 43 3.68 -1.77 -2.86
CA GLY A 43 4.24 -0.78 -1.93
C GLY A 43 3.32 -0.38 -0.79
N GLU A 44 2.08 -0.87 -0.75
CA GLU A 44 1.21 -0.59 0.40
C GLU A 44 1.75 -1.29 1.65
N VAL A 45 1.84 -0.55 2.75
CA VAL A 45 2.40 -1.03 4.03
C VAL A 45 1.55 -0.69 5.25
N PHE A 46 0.53 0.15 5.11
CA PHE A 46 -0.40 0.49 6.19
C PHE A 46 -1.70 -0.31 6.08
N CYS A 47 -2.19 -0.80 7.23
CA CYS A 47 -3.52 -1.41 7.30
C CYS A 47 -4.59 -0.32 7.22
N ARG A 48 -5.65 -0.53 6.45
CA ARG A 48 -6.78 0.42 6.33
C ARG A 48 -8.06 -0.05 7.00
N LEU A 49 -8.03 -1.23 7.62
CA LEU A 49 -9.21 -1.74 8.30
C LEU A 49 -9.49 -0.91 9.56
N PRO A 50 -10.74 -0.49 9.78
CA PRO A 50 -11.11 0.34 10.92
C PRO A 50 -10.83 -0.40 12.23
N GLY A 51 -10.29 0.32 13.22
CA GLY A 51 -9.96 -0.23 14.53
C GLY A 51 -8.66 -1.06 14.58
N CYS A 52 -7.91 -1.16 13.48
CA CYS A 52 -6.62 -1.83 13.51
C CYS A 52 -5.55 -0.98 14.19
N ALA A 53 -4.82 -1.56 15.15
CA ALA A 53 -3.67 -0.91 15.79
C ALA A 53 -2.51 -0.60 14.82
N ASN A 54 -2.46 -1.25 13.65
CA ASN A 54 -1.43 -1.04 12.63
C ASN A 54 -1.85 -0.05 11.54
N VAL A 55 -2.88 0.77 11.78
CA VAL A 55 -3.33 1.78 10.79
C VAL A 55 -2.27 2.84 10.50
N GLN A 56 -1.46 3.19 11.51
CA GLN A 56 -0.35 4.15 11.40
C GLN A 56 1.03 3.49 11.54
N VAL A 57 1.08 2.16 11.58
CA VAL A 57 2.35 1.41 11.73
C VAL A 57 2.69 0.75 10.39
N PRO A 58 3.76 1.20 9.71
CA PRO A 58 4.12 0.66 8.42
C PRO A 58 4.71 -0.72 8.60
N LEU A 59 4.11 -1.72 7.97
CA LEU A 59 4.68 -3.06 7.87
C LEU A 59 5.87 -3.03 6.92
N SER A 60 6.90 -3.83 7.20
CA SER A 60 8.17 -3.72 6.45
C SER A 60 8.02 -3.98 4.95
N GLU A 61 7.07 -4.80 4.53
CA GLU A 61 6.86 -5.20 3.15
C GLU A 61 5.36 -5.37 2.87
N THR A 62 4.93 -5.18 1.61
CA THR A 62 3.54 -5.42 1.20
C THR A 62 3.09 -6.85 1.50
N ARG A 63 3.99 -7.85 1.39
CA ARG A 63 3.69 -9.24 1.80
C ARG A 63 3.34 -9.37 3.29
N ASN A 64 3.93 -8.54 4.15
CA ASN A 64 3.60 -8.53 5.57
C ASN A 64 2.20 -7.92 5.78
N LEU A 65 1.82 -6.92 4.99
CA LEU A 65 0.45 -6.41 4.96
C LEU A 65 -0.55 -7.50 4.54
N HIS A 66 -0.23 -8.32 3.54
CA HIS A 66 -1.11 -9.44 3.16
C HIS A 66 -1.30 -10.43 4.32
N SER A 67 -0.21 -10.81 4.98
CA SER A 67 -0.25 -11.71 6.13
C SER A 67 -1.02 -11.10 7.30
N HIS A 68 -0.85 -9.80 7.53
CA HIS A 68 -1.57 -9.05 8.54
C HIS A 68 -3.08 -9.02 8.27
N LEU A 69 -3.48 -8.70 7.03
CA LEU A 69 -4.89 -8.69 6.60
C LEU A 69 -5.54 -10.07 6.78
N ARG A 70 -4.85 -11.16 6.43
CA ARG A 70 -5.36 -12.52 6.71
C ARG A 70 -5.64 -12.76 8.21
N GLY A 71 -4.90 -12.11 9.11
CA GLY A 71 -5.16 -12.14 10.54
C GLY A 71 -6.48 -11.50 10.96
N HIS A 72 -7.03 -10.59 10.14
CA HIS A 72 -8.39 -10.04 10.29
C HIS A 72 -9.48 -10.96 9.69
N GLY A 73 -9.11 -12.12 9.13
CA GLY A 73 -10.05 -13.03 8.47
C GLY A 73 -10.45 -12.59 7.05
N VAL A 74 -9.81 -11.57 6.50
CA VAL A 74 -10.05 -11.13 5.11
C VAL A 74 -9.13 -11.88 4.14
N LEU A 75 -9.67 -12.19 2.96
CA LEU A 75 -8.90 -12.70 1.85
C LEU A 75 -8.28 -11.54 1.07
N VAL A 76 -7.07 -11.78 0.55
CA VAL A 76 -6.32 -10.78 -0.20
C VAL A 76 -6.06 -11.34 -1.59
N ALA A 77 -6.56 -10.64 -2.60
CA ALA A 77 -6.31 -10.95 -3.99
C ALA A 77 -4.80 -10.85 -4.23
N TRP A 78 -4.16 -11.98 -4.55
CA TRP A 78 -2.72 -12.01 -4.73
C TRP A 78 -2.34 -11.32 -6.03
N THR A 79 -1.81 -10.11 -5.95
CA THR A 79 -1.28 -9.37 -7.10
C THR A 79 0.23 -9.51 -7.23
N LEU A 80 0.62 -10.30 -8.24
CA LEU A 80 1.91 -10.37 -8.94
C LEU A 80 3.19 -10.59 -8.11
N SER A 81 3.64 -11.85 -8.13
CA SER A 81 4.98 -12.29 -7.72
C SER A 81 5.99 -12.25 -8.90
N ALA A 82 5.94 -11.22 -9.76
CA ALA A 82 6.71 -11.18 -11.01
C ALA A 82 7.65 -9.99 -11.11
N ARG A 83 8.68 -10.11 -11.97
CA ARG A 83 9.52 -8.99 -12.41
C ARG A 83 8.62 -7.88 -12.97
N ILE A 84 8.49 -6.81 -12.21
CA ILE A 84 7.70 -5.63 -12.60
C ILE A 84 8.45 -4.89 -13.71
N SER A 85 7.79 -4.69 -14.84
CA SER A 85 8.35 -3.92 -15.97
C SER A 85 8.63 -2.47 -15.56
N GLN A 86 9.56 -1.78 -16.23
CA GLN A 86 9.81 -0.37 -15.93
C GLN A 86 8.55 0.48 -16.07
N ARG A 87 7.76 0.26 -17.13
CA ARG A 87 6.46 0.93 -17.33
C ARG A 87 5.51 0.74 -16.14
N THR A 88 5.49 -0.46 -15.57
CA THR A 88 4.66 -0.75 -14.39
C THR A 88 5.20 -0.05 -13.15
N LYS A 89 6.52 0.03 -12.97
CA LYS A 89 7.12 0.82 -11.87
C LYS A 89 6.75 2.29 -11.98
N ASP A 90 6.85 2.86 -13.18
CA ASP A 90 6.51 4.27 -13.43
C ASP A 90 5.02 4.52 -13.15
N ALA A 91 4.14 3.60 -13.56
CA ALA A 91 2.71 3.67 -13.22
C ALA A 91 2.46 3.61 -11.71
N ILE A 92 3.19 2.76 -10.96
CA ILE A 92 3.07 2.69 -9.50
C ILE A 92 3.53 4.01 -8.88
N VAL A 93 4.64 4.59 -9.34
CA VAL A 93 5.10 5.91 -8.85
C VAL A 93 4.04 6.99 -9.11
N ALA A 94 3.46 7.03 -10.31
CA ALA A 94 2.40 7.97 -10.66
C ALA A 94 1.14 7.82 -9.80
N LEU A 95 0.80 6.59 -9.37
CA LEU A 95 -0.29 6.36 -8.40
C LEU A 95 0.01 7.02 -7.05
N TYR A 96 1.23 6.88 -6.53
CA TYR A 96 1.62 7.57 -5.28
C TYR A 96 1.68 9.09 -5.44
N GLU A 97 2.12 9.60 -6.59
CA GLU A 97 2.07 11.04 -6.89
C GLU A 97 0.63 11.56 -6.90
N SER A 98 -0.31 10.77 -7.45
CA SER A 98 -1.72 11.13 -7.53
C SER A 98 -2.40 11.26 -6.16
N LEU A 99 -1.90 10.57 -5.12
CA LEU A 99 -2.36 10.76 -3.73
C LEU A 99 -2.16 12.20 -3.24
N PHE A 100 -1.21 12.92 -3.82
CA PHE A 100 -0.83 14.27 -3.39
C PHE A 100 -1.05 15.33 -4.47
N ALA A 101 -1.61 14.97 -5.63
CA ALA A 101 -1.77 15.87 -6.78
C ALA A 101 -2.88 16.95 -6.60
N GLY A 102 -3.54 16.99 -5.43
CA GLY A 102 -4.59 17.97 -5.10
C GLY A 102 -4.40 18.65 -3.74
N LEU A 103 -3.19 18.61 -3.17
CA LEU A 103 -2.81 19.28 -1.91
C LEU A 103 -2.09 20.59 -2.17
#